data_AF-A0A0D7A6X0-F1
#
_entry.id   AF-A0A0D7A6X0-F1
#
_cell.length_a   1.000
_cell.length_b   1.000
_cell.length_c   1.000
_cell.angle_alpha   90.00
_cell.angle_beta   90.00
_cell.angle_gamma   90.00
#
_symmetry.space_group_name_H-M   'P 1'
#
loop_
_entity.id
_entity.type
_entity.pdbx_description
1 polymer ?
#
loop_
_entity_poly.entity_id
_entity_poly.type
_entity_poly.pdbx_seq_one_letter_code
_entity_poly.pdbx_strand_id
1 'polypeptide(L)'
;NNRLLTLLYRTAEWHGHAKLRLHTDQTLKHLEMLTKEYGRLIHDFCKFANDEGQYNTVELPKEANTRVRNQVGNNPGTASVNTAAISTRRARKLNINTYKWHAMGDYSSTIRLFGATDSYSTQVVCSSVLSLQPS
;
A
#
# COMPACT_ATOMS: atom_id res chain seq x y z
N ASN A 1 -13.49 15.32 -11.78
CA ASN A 1 -12.09 15.76 -11.66
C ASN A 1 -11.70 16.38 -10.32
N ASN A 2 -12.45 17.34 -9.75
CA ASN A 2 -12.04 17.99 -8.49
C ASN A 2 -11.72 17.01 -7.33
N ARG A 3 -12.57 16.00 -7.09
CA ARG A 3 -12.34 15.00 -6.02
C ARG A 3 -10.98 14.27 -6.14
N LEU A 4 -10.61 13.86 -7.34
CA LEU A 4 -9.34 13.17 -7.60
C LEU A 4 -8.14 14.10 -7.39
N LEU A 5 -8.24 15.35 -7.86
CA LEU A 5 -7.18 16.34 -7.67
C LEU A 5 -6.99 16.68 -6.19
N THR A 6 -8.08 16.86 -5.44
CA THR A 6 -8.03 17.05 -3.98
C THR A 6 -7.38 15.85 -3.29
N LEU A 7 -7.75 14.63 -3.67
CA LEU A 7 -7.15 13.41 -3.12
C LEU A 7 -5.64 13.38 -3.39
N LEU A 8 -5.21 13.58 -4.64
CA LEU A 8 -3.79 13.57 -5.02
C LEU A 8 -2.99 14.64 -4.29
N TYR A 9 -3.55 15.85 -4.17
CA TYR A 9 -2.93 16.93 -3.41
C TYR A 9 -2.73 16.54 -1.94
N ARG A 10 -3.77 16.02 -1.28
CA ARG A 10 -3.67 15.58 0.13
C ARG A 10 -2.71 14.41 0.31
N THR A 11 -2.63 13.49 -0.65
CA THR A 11 -1.63 12.41 -0.63
C THR A 11 -0.21 12.96 -0.70
N ALA A 12 0.05 13.93 -1.58
CA ALA A 12 1.36 14.55 -1.71
C ALA A 12 1.75 15.32 -0.45
N GLU A 13 0.82 16.08 0.13
CA GLU A 13 0.99 16.81 1.39
C GLU A 13 1.30 15.85 2.56
N TRP A 14 0.48 14.81 2.72
CA TRP A 14 0.71 13.77 3.73
C TRP A 14 2.09 13.12 3.57
N HIS A 15 2.48 12.77 2.34
CA HIS A 15 3.76 12.12 2.07
C HIS A 15 4.95 13.05 2.34
N GLY A 16 4.82 14.34 2.06
CA GLY A 16 5.82 15.35 2.41
C GLY A 16 6.02 15.44 3.93
N HIS A 17 4.93 15.47 4.69
CA HIS A 17 4.97 15.49 6.16
C HIS A 17 5.50 14.19 6.76
N ALA A 18 5.10 13.04 6.23
CA ALA A 18 5.53 11.73 6.70
C ALA A 18 7.04 11.48 6.52
N LYS A 19 7.68 12.20 5.60
CA LYS A 19 9.11 12.05 5.25
C LYS A 19 10.00 13.17 5.77
N LEU A 20 9.50 14.00 6.68
CA LEU A 20 10.34 15.01 7.31
C LEU A 20 11.48 14.31 8.08
N ARG A 21 12.71 14.78 7.88
CA ARG A 21 13.89 14.29 8.63
C ARG A 21 13.85 14.72 10.10
N LEU A 22 13.19 15.85 10.35
CA LEU A 22 13.01 16.40 11.69
C LEU A 22 11.52 16.60 11.94
N HIS A 23 11.01 15.90 12.94
CA HIS A 23 9.64 16.06 13.41
C HIS A 23 9.63 16.89 14.70
N THR A 24 8.77 17.91 14.71
CA THR A 24 8.34 18.63 15.92
C THR A 24 6.93 18.18 16.31
N ASP A 25 6.51 18.47 17.55
CA ASP A 25 5.15 18.18 18.00
C ASP A 25 4.07 18.76 17.08
N GLN A 26 4.32 19.93 16.50
CA GLN A 26 3.38 20.57 15.57
C GLN A 26 3.29 19.80 14.26
N THR A 27 4.43 19.38 13.69
CA THR A 27 4.44 18.58 12.46
C THR A 27 3.81 17.20 12.66
N LEU A 28 3.95 16.59 13.84
CA LEU A 28 3.33 15.31 14.17
C LEU A 28 1.82 15.44 14.34
N LYS A 29 1.35 16.48 15.04
CA LYS A 29 -0.09 16.80 15.11
C LYS A 29 -0.68 17.06 13.73
N HIS A 30 0.07 17.75 12.87
CA HIS A 30 -0.34 17.99 11.49
C HIS A 30 -0.40 16.69 10.68
N LEU A 31 0.59 15.81 10.82
CA LEU A 31 0.58 14.49 10.20
C LEU A 31 -0.63 13.65 10.66
N GLU A 32 -0.95 13.64 11.96
CA GLU A 32 -2.14 12.95 12.49
C GLU A 32 -3.44 13.48 11.88
N MET A 33 -3.56 14.81 11.75
CA MET A 33 -4.70 15.46 11.09
C MET A 33 -4.79 15.05 9.61
N LEU A 34 -3.69 15.16 8.88
CA LEU A 34 -3.62 14.79 7.46
C LEU A 34 -3.97 13.33 7.24
N THR A 35 -3.50 12.41 8.10
CA THR A 35 -3.84 10.98 7.99
C THR A 35 -5.35 10.76 8.11
N LYS A 36 -6.03 11.47 9.02
CA LYS A 36 -7.50 11.39 9.16
C LYS A 36 -8.23 11.98 7.95
N GLU A 37 -7.81 13.16 7.50
CA GLU A 37 -8.43 13.81 6.32
C GLU A 37 -8.25 12.97 5.05
N TYR A 38 -7.03 12.49 4.82
CA TYR A 38 -6.70 11.64 3.69
C TYR A 38 -7.47 10.31 3.75
N GLY A 39 -7.55 9.70 4.93
CA GLY A 39 -8.39 8.52 5.17
C GLY A 39 -9.84 8.75 4.77
N ARG A 40 -10.45 9.85 5.20
CA ARG A 40 -11.82 10.20 4.80
C ARG A 40 -11.95 10.35 3.28
N LEU A 41 -11.03 11.07 2.64
CA LEU A 41 -11.05 11.31 1.20
C LEU A 41 -10.90 10.02 0.38
N ILE A 42 -10.02 9.10 0.78
CA ILE A 42 -9.88 7.83 0.08
C ILE A 42 -11.10 6.94 0.28
N HIS A 43 -11.71 6.93 1.47
CA HIS A 43 -12.97 6.21 1.72
C HIS A 43 -14.09 6.75 0.82
N ASP A 44 -14.26 8.07 0.76
CA ASP A 44 -15.24 8.73 -0.11
C ASP A 44 -14.98 8.42 -1.60
N PHE A 45 -13.73 8.46 -2.03
CA PHE A 45 -13.33 8.11 -3.40
C PHE A 45 -13.58 6.63 -3.71
N CYS A 46 -13.29 5.73 -2.77
CA CYS A 46 -13.51 4.30 -2.92
C CYS A 46 -14.99 3.97 -3.06
N LYS A 47 -15.84 4.60 -2.24
CA LYS A 47 -17.30 4.50 -2.35
C LYS A 47 -17.76 4.99 -3.73
N PHE A 48 -17.34 6.19 -4.12
CA PHE A 48 -17.64 6.77 -5.43
C PHE A 48 -17.24 5.83 -6.59
N ALA A 49 -15.99 5.34 -6.57
CA ALA A 49 -15.47 4.51 -7.65
C ALA A 49 -16.15 3.13 -7.74
N ASN A 50 -16.55 2.55 -6.61
CA ASN A 50 -17.15 1.22 -6.54
C ASN A 50 -18.68 1.20 -6.73
N ASP A 51 -19.37 2.27 -6.33
CA ASP A 51 -20.85 2.32 -6.32
C ASP A 51 -21.43 3.03 -7.55
N GLU A 52 -20.77 4.07 -8.07
CA GLU A 52 -21.31 4.87 -9.18
C GLU A 52 -21.08 4.25 -10.57
N GLY A 53 -20.48 3.06 -10.64
CA GLY A 53 -20.33 2.28 -11.88
C GLY A 53 -19.49 2.94 -12.99
N GLN A 54 -18.89 4.10 -12.73
CA GLN A 54 -18.16 4.87 -13.76
C GLN A 54 -16.88 4.19 -14.23
N TYR A 55 -16.31 3.29 -13.42
CA TYR A 55 -15.07 2.60 -13.73
C TYR A 55 -15.30 1.10 -13.87
N ASN A 56 -15.24 0.59 -15.10
CA ASN A 56 -15.23 -0.85 -15.35
C ASN A 56 -13.82 -1.40 -15.15
N THR A 57 -13.44 -1.63 -13.89
CA THR A 57 -12.15 -2.23 -13.53
C THR A 57 -12.28 -3.75 -13.49
N VAL A 58 -11.41 -4.43 -14.24
CA VAL A 58 -11.31 -5.90 -14.29
C VAL A 58 -9.88 -6.35 -14.01
N GLU A 59 -9.72 -7.60 -13.58
CA GLU A 59 -8.40 -8.23 -13.41
C GLU A 59 -7.50 -7.99 -14.63
N LEU A 60 -6.21 -7.74 -14.41
CA LEU A 60 -5.25 -7.80 -15.51
C LEU A 60 -5.14 -9.25 -16.02
N PRO A 61 -4.81 -9.47 -17.31
CA PRO A 61 -4.62 -10.83 -17.85
C PRO A 61 -3.64 -11.68 -17.02
N LYS A 62 -2.56 -11.04 -16.53
CA LYS A 62 -1.56 -11.70 -15.66
C LYS A 62 -2.15 -12.15 -14.32
N GLU A 63 -3.02 -11.34 -13.71
CA GLU A 63 -3.69 -11.67 -12.45
C GLU A 63 -4.69 -12.81 -12.62
N ALA A 64 -5.48 -12.76 -13.70
CA ALA A 64 -6.41 -13.82 -14.07
C ALA A 64 -5.67 -15.16 -14.27
N ASN A 65 -4.60 -15.17 -15.06
CA ASN A 65 -3.79 -16.38 -15.31
C ASN A 65 -3.17 -16.93 -14.01
N THR A 66 -2.66 -16.05 -13.14
CA THR A 66 -2.11 -16.44 -11.83
C THR A 66 -3.19 -17.07 -10.95
N ARG A 67 -4.40 -16.49 -10.92
CA ARG A 67 -5.55 -17.05 -10.20
C ARG A 67 -5.92 -18.43 -10.74
N VAL A 68 -6.03 -18.59 -12.06
CA VAL A 68 -6.33 -19.90 -12.69
C VAL A 68 -5.31 -20.94 -12.26
N ARG A 69 -4.01 -20.62 -12.35
CA ARG A 69 -2.92 -21.52 -11.97
C ARG A 69 -3.01 -21.95 -10.50
N ASN A 70 -3.26 -21.01 -9.60
CA ASN A 70 -3.39 -21.31 -8.17
C ASN A 70 -4.65 -22.15 -7.86
N GLN A 71 -5.75 -21.92 -8.58
CA GLN A 71 -6.98 -22.71 -8.41
C GLN A 71 -6.82 -24.15 -8.88
N VAL A 72 -6.13 -24.37 -10.01
CA VAL A 72 -5.81 -25.72 -10.51
C VAL A 72 -4.82 -26.44 -9.60
N GLY A 73 -3.79 -25.73 -9.10
CA GLY A 73 -2.81 -26.30 -8.17
C GLY A 73 -3.40 -26.70 -6.81
N ASN A 74 -4.39 -25.96 -6.31
CA ASN A 74 -5.02 -26.24 -5.02
C ASN A 74 -6.17 -27.26 -5.09
N ASN A 75 -6.83 -27.43 -6.24
CA ASN A 75 -7.95 -28.37 -6.42
C ASN A 75 -7.78 -29.19 -7.72
N PRO A 76 -6.97 -30.27 -7.70
CA PRO A 76 -6.72 -31.08 -8.89
C PRO A 76 -7.96 -31.84 -9.42
N GLY A 77 -9.04 -31.99 -8.62
CA GLY A 77 -10.22 -32.80 -8.96
C GLY A 77 -11.39 -32.10 -9.67
N THR A 78 -11.40 -30.78 -9.82
CA THR A 78 -12.55 -30.03 -10.40
C THR A 78 -12.24 -29.36 -11.75
N ALA A 79 -11.11 -29.70 -12.37
CA ALA A 79 -10.56 -29.04 -13.55
C ALA A 79 -11.44 -29.10 -14.81
N SER A 80 -12.37 -30.07 -14.91
CA SER A 80 -13.11 -30.36 -16.14
C SER A 80 -14.41 -29.54 -16.33
N VAL A 81 -15.04 -29.06 -15.24
CA VAL A 81 -16.39 -28.43 -15.33
C VAL A 81 -16.35 -26.90 -15.38
N ASN A 82 -15.27 -26.25 -14.88
CA ASN A 82 -15.25 -24.80 -14.64
C ASN A 82 -14.18 -24.01 -15.44
N THR A 83 -13.43 -24.62 -16.35
CA THR A 83 -12.28 -23.96 -17.01
C THR A 83 -12.64 -22.69 -17.79
N ALA A 84 -13.82 -22.67 -18.43
CA ALA A 84 -14.33 -21.50 -19.15
C ALA A 84 -14.70 -20.33 -18.20
N ALA A 85 -15.35 -20.61 -17.07
CA ALA A 85 -15.68 -19.61 -16.05
C ALA A 85 -14.45 -19.14 -15.24
N ILE A 86 -13.42 -19.97 -15.16
CA ILE A 86 -12.13 -19.65 -14.53
C ILE A 86 -11.30 -18.71 -15.43
N SER A 87 -11.40 -18.85 -16.76
CA SER A 87 -10.66 -18.07 -17.78
C SER A 87 -11.13 -16.62 -17.91
N THR A 88 -12.40 -16.32 -17.62
CA THR A 88 -12.91 -14.95 -17.73
C THR A 88 -12.29 -14.02 -16.66
N ARG A 89 -11.86 -12.83 -17.09
CA ARG A 89 -11.38 -11.76 -16.19
C ARG A 89 -12.52 -11.31 -15.28
N ARG A 90 -12.28 -11.28 -13.97
CA ARG A 90 -13.29 -10.87 -12.99
C ARG A 90 -13.29 -9.37 -12.79
N ALA A 91 -14.45 -8.79 -12.49
CA ALA A 91 -14.54 -7.41 -12.03
C ALA A 91 -13.76 -7.23 -10.72
N ARG A 92 -13.10 -6.08 -10.59
CA ARG A 92 -12.28 -5.71 -9.44
C ARG A 92 -12.75 -4.39 -8.88
N LYS A 93 -13.04 -4.38 -7.58
CA LYS A 93 -13.33 -3.16 -6.81
C LYS A 93 -12.04 -2.65 -6.16
N LEU A 94 -11.97 -1.34 -5.96
CA LEU A 94 -10.91 -0.74 -5.17
C LEU A 94 -11.04 -1.23 -3.71
N ASN A 95 -9.98 -1.84 -3.17
CA ASN A 95 -9.94 -2.33 -1.79
C ASN A 95 -8.94 -1.49 -0.98
N ILE A 96 -9.45 -0.82 0.05
CA ILE A 96 -8.66 0.01 0.97
C ILE A 96 -8.46 -0.65 2.35
N ASN A 97 -9.00 -1.86 2.59
CA ASN A 97 -8.73 -2.65 3.78
C ASN A 97 -7.44 -3.47 3.55
N THR A 98 -6.33 -2.77 3.30
CA THR A 98 -5.01 -3.39 3.15
C THR A 98 -4.08 -2.88 4.24
N TYR A 99 -3.08 -3.70 4.60
CA TYR A 99 -2.09 -3.37 5.62
C TYR A 99 -1.49 -1.97 5.45
N LYS A 100 -1.25 -1.54 4.21
CA LYS A 100 -0.70 -0.20 3.91
C LYS A 100 -1.52 0.92 4.53
N TRP A 101 -2.84 0.83 4.48
CA TRP A 101 -3.74 1.86 5.02
C TRP A 101 -3.74 1.88 6.55
N HIS A 102 -3.68 0.71 7.18
CA HIS A 102 -3.55 0.62 8.63
C HIS A 102 -2.20 1.15 9.09
N ALA A 103 -1.12 0.73 8.44
CA ALA A 103 0.23 1.17 8.76
C ALA A 103 0.39 2.70 8.66
N MET A 104 -0.26 3.38 7.71
CA MET A 104 -0.25 4.85 7.63
C MET A 104 -0.79 5.53 8.90
N GLY A 105 -1.77 4.91 9.58
CA GLY A 105 -2.30 5.37 10.86
C GLY A 105 -1.27 5.36 11.98
N ASP A 106 -0.33 4.42 11.92
CA ASP A 106 0.69 4.19 12.95
C ASP A 106 1.95 5.04 12.75
N TYR A 107 2.05 5.85 11.68
CA TYR A 107 3.26 6.62 11.40
C TYR A 107 3.55 7.64 12.51
N SER A 108 2.54 8.40 12.94
CA SER A 108 2.73 9.42 13.97
C SER A 108 3.16 8.82 15.31
N SER A 109 2.53 7.73 15.74
CA SER A 109 2.88 7.02 16.98
C SER A 109 4.28 6.40 16.89
N THR A 110 4.61 5.79 15.76
CA THR A 110 5.93 5.20 15.50
C THR A 110 7.03 6.25 15.52
N ILE A 111 6.83 7.39 14.85
CA ILE A 111 7.80 8.50 14.83
C ILE A 111 7.97 9.11 16.22
N ARG A 112 6.90 9.21 17.03
CA ARG A 112 6.99 9.67 18.43
C ARG A 112 7.84 8.75 19.29
N LEU A 113 7.72 7.43 19.08
CA LEU A 113 8.37 6.43 19.92
C LEU A 113 9.84 6.19 19.53
N PHE A 114 10.13 6.18 18.23
CA PHE A 114 11.44 5.77 17.70
C PHE A 114 12.20 6.89 16.98
N GLY A 115 11.58 8.05 16.77
CA GLY A 115 12.13 9.12 15.93
C GLY A 115 11.95 8.86 14.43
N ALA A 116 12.47 9.78 13.60
CA ALA A 116 12.47 9.61 12.15
C ALA A 116 13.42 8.48 11.75
N THR A 117 12.97 7.57 10.89
CA THR A 117 13.75 6.37 10.48
C THR A 117 14.83 6.69 9.43
N ASP A 118 15.20 7.95 9.22
CA ASP A 118 16.03 8.40 8.09
C ASP A 118 17.53 8.02 8.22
N SER A 119 17.92 7.41 9.34
CA SER A 119 19.34 7.20 9.69
C SER A 119 19.71 5.75 10.06
N TYR A 120 18.89 4.74 9.75
CA TYR A 120 19.28 3.34 9.96
C TYR A 120 20.05 2.79 8.75
N SER A 121 21.38 2.88 8.79
CA SER A 121 22.27 2.15 7.88
C SER A 121 22.55 0.76 8.43
N THR A 122 22.32 -0.29 7.64
CA THR A 122 22.70 -1.68 7.99
C THR A 122 24.14 -2.02 7.62
N GLN A 123 24.92 -1.08 7.06
CA GLN A 123 26.29 -1.30 6.62
C GLN A 123 27.36 -1.34 7.73
N VAL A 124 26.97 -1.26 9.01
CA VAL A 124 27.94 -1.15 10.12
C VAL A 124 28.66 -2.46 10.45
N VAL A 125 28.29 -3.60 9.84
CA VAL A 125 28.77 -4.93 10.28
C VAL A 125 29.78 -5.59 9.33
N CYS A 126 30.00 -5.10 8.10
CA CYS A 126 30.84 -5.82 7.12
C CYS A 126 32.28 -5.29 6.95
N SER A 127 32.71 -4.27 7.69
CA SER A 127 34.05 -3.67 7.51
C SER A 127 35.15 -4.26 8.42
N SER A 128 34.81 -5.12 9.39
CA SER A 128 35.78 -5.63 10.39
C SER A 128 36.26 -7.06 10.16
N VAL A 129 35.77 -7.77 9.13
CA VAL A 129 36.12 -9.19 8.89
C VAL A 129 37.21 -9.40 7.83
N LEU A 130 37.74 -8.35 7.20
CA LEU A 130 38.67 -8.48 6.07
C LEU A 130 40.17 -8.25 6.37
N SER A 131 40.61 -8.14 7.63
CA SER A 131 42.03 -7.86 7.93
C SER A 131 42.84 -9.00 8.58
N LEU A 132 42.43 -10.27 8.45
CA LEU A 132 43.25 -11.39 8.93
C LEU A 132 43.43 -12.46 7.83
N GLN A 133 44.41 -12.22 6.95
CA GLN A 133 45.14 -13.30 6.28
C GLN A 133 46.59 -13.28 6.76
N PRO A 134 47.15 -14.40 7.24
CA PRO A 134 48.58 -14.52 7.51
C PRO A 134 49.35 -14.88 6.23
N SER A 135 50.58 -14.37 6.15
CA SER A 135 51.63 -14.67 5.16
C SER A 135 52.24 -16.05 5.35
#